data_AF-A0A179DLJ5-F1
#
_entry.id   AF-A0A179DLJ5-F1
#
_cell.length_a   1.000
_cell.length_b   1.000
_cell.length_c   1.000
_cell.angle_alpha   90.00
_cell.angle_beta   90.00
_cell.angle_gamma   90.00
#
_symmetry.space_group_name_H-M   'P 1'
#
loop_
_entity.id
_entity.type
_entity.pdbx_description
1 polymer ?
#
loop_
_entity_poly.entity_id
_entity_poly.type
_entity_poly.pdbx_seq_one_letter_code
_entity_poly.pdbx_strand_id
1 'polypeptide(L)'
;MKYILLSIFILSSFFANAFQNVDSLTYSLQRNKINGMLQARSSKFGQFDNSLSERTGIFGFKTKKDMQRSMDILTQIIKTDNDILRETKTLLDYKTYQQEQVATQGKDYEYKNLAYMKTINKLQVENDRLVKDNLEFKKSKKFFQIVSYALGLAIISFALFVFRKISPKKS
;
A
#
# COMPACT_ATOMS: atom_id res chain seq x y z
N MET A 1 34.06 -5.17 2.83
CA MET A 1 32.91 -4.28 2.51
C MET A 1 31.82 -4.98 1.69
N LYS A 2 32.09 -5.55 0.50
CA LYS A 2 31.08 -6.19 -0.36
C LYS A 2 30.28 -7.34 0.31
N TYR A 3 30.95 -8.21 1.06
CA TYR A 3 30.30 -9.33 1.76
C TYR A 3 29.51 -8.90 3.02
N ILE A 4 29.89 -7.78 3.63
CA ILE A 4 29.17 -7.20 4.79
C ILE A 4 27.86 -6.58 4.33
N LEU A 5 27.87 -5.85 3.20
CA LEU A 5 26.66 -5.31 2.57
C LEU A 5 25.70 -6.42 2.11
N LEU A 6 26.23 -7.52 1.56
CA LEU A 6 25.42 -8.67 1.19
C LEU A 6 24.76 -9.34 2.41
N SER A 7 25.51 -9.50 3.50
CA SER A 7 24.99 -10.04 4.76
C SER A 7 23.90 -9.15 5.35
N ILE A 8 24.10 -7.83 5.38
CA ILE A 8 23.09 -6.86 5.83
C ILE A 8 21.84 -6.92 4.97
N PHE A 9 21.98 -7.05 3.64
CA PHE A 9 20.86 -7.18 2.72
C PHE A 9 20.06 -8.46 3.02
N ILE A 10 20.71 -9.60 3.19
CA ILE A 10 20.07 -10.88 3.51
C ILE A 10 19.36 -10.83 4.87
N LEU A 11 20.01 -10.29 5.91
CA LEU A 11 19.36 -10.11 7.21
C LEU A 11 18.15 -9.18 7.11
N SER A 12 18.24 -8.07 6.36
CA SER A 12 17.13 -7.14 6.18
C SER A 12 15.92 -7.77 5.48
N SER A 13 16.15 -8.67 4.52
CA SER A 13 15.08 -9.42 3.85
C SER A 13 14.41 -10.43 4.79
N PHE A 14 15.15 -11.02 5.74
CA PHE A 14 14.56 -11.91 6.75
C PHE A 14 13.65 -11.16 7.73
N PHE A 15 14.04 -9.97 8.18
CA PHE A 15 13.19 -9.15 9.05
C PHE A 15 11.91 -8.67 8.36
N ALA A 16 11.95 -8.33 7.07
CA ALA A 16 10.77 -7.85 6.33
C ALA A 16 9.63 -8.89 6.21
N ASN A 17 9.97 -10.19 6.15
CA ASN A 17 8.98 -11.27 6.03
C ASN A 17 8.27 -11.60 7.36
N ALA A 18 8.86 -11.27 8.51
CA ALA A 18 8.29 -11.56 9.82
C ALA A 18 7.07 -10.67 10.16
N PHE A 19 7.02 -9.45 9.64
CA PHE A 19 5.95 -8.48 9.95
C PHE A 19 4.66 -8.70 9.14
N GLN A 20 4.68 -9.48 8.06
CA GLN A 20 3.51 -9.72 7.20
C GLN A 20 2.46 -10.65 7.84
N ASN A 21 2.79 -11.35 8.93
CA ASN A 21 1.93 -12.41 9.51
C ASN A 21 1.31 -12.08 10.87
N VAL A 22 1.54 -10.90 11.44
CA VAL A 22 1.03 -10.53 12.77
C VAL A 22 -0.51 -10.48 12.78
N ASP A 23 -1.08 -9.97 11.70
CA ASP A 23 -2.52 -9.89 11.48
C ASP A 23 -3.18 -11.27 11.29
N SER A 24 -2.51 -12.15 10.52
CA SER A 24 -2.90 -13.55 10.34
C SER A 24 -2.88 -14.34 11.66
N LEU A 25 -1.85 -14.13 12.48
CA LEU A 25 -1.70 -14.80 13.77
C LEU A 25 -2.83 -14.40 14.74
N THR A 26 -3.10 -13.11 14.88
CA THR A 26 -4.16 -12.61 15.79
C THR A 26 -5.53 -13.14 15.37
N TYR A 27 -5.84 -13.13 14.07
CA TYR A 27 -7.06 -13.71 13.51
C TYR A 27 -7.19 -15.21 13.81
N SER A 28 -6.09 -15.97 13.65
CA SER A 28 -6.07 -17.41 13.91
C SER A 28 -6.29 -17.75 15.39
N LEU A 29 -5.67 -16.99 16.31
CA LEU A 29 -5.85 -17.15 17.75
C LEU A 29 -7.30 -16.89 18.16
N GLN A 30 -7.91 -15.83 17.61
CA GLN A 30 -9.31 -15.50 17.86
C GLN A 30 -10.26 -16.60 17.37
N ARG A 31 -10.02 -17.17 16.18
CA ARG A 31 -10.78 -18.33 15.68
C ARG A 31 -10.65 -19.56 16.59
N ASN A 32 -9.43 -19.86 17.02
CA ASN A 32 -9.18 -21.00 17.91
C ASN A 32 -9.90 -20.83 19.25
N LYS A 33 -9.92 -19.61 19.81
CA LYS A 33 -10.69 -19.28 21.01
C LYS A 33 -12.19 -19.52 20.80
N ILE A 34 -12.76 -19.04 19.68
CA ILE A 34 -14.17 -19.26 19.34
C ILE A 34 -14.49 -20.74 19.21
N ASN A 35 -13.64 -21.51 18.52
CA ASN A 35 -13.82 -22.96 18.38
C ASN A 35 -13.80 -23.68 19.74
N GLY A 36 -12.90 -23.27 20.64
CA GLY A 36 -12.86 -23.79 22.02
C GLY A 36 -14.16 -23.51 22.79
N MET A 37 -14.72 -22.30 22.65
CA MET A 37 -16.01 -21.96 23.26
C MET A 37 -17.17 -22.76 22.65
N LEU A 38 -17.18 -22.97 21.33
CA LEU A 38 -18.18 -23.81 20.65
C LEU A 38 -18.13 -25.26 21.12
N GLN A 39 -16.93 -25.81 21.32
CA GLN A 39 -16.76 -27.15 21.87
C GLN A 39 -17.25 -27.23 23.33
N ALA A 40 -16.93 -26.23 24.15
CA ALA A 40 -17.44 -26.13 25.51
C ALA A 40 -18.98 -26.03 25.56
N ARG A 41 -19.57 -25.24 24.66
CA ARG A 41 -21.03 -25.15 24.49
C ARG A 41 -21.64 -26.49 24.12
N SER A 42 -21.05 -27.20 23.15
CA SER A 42 -21.53 -28.53 22.73
C SER A 42 -21.52 -29.53 23.88
N SER A 43 -20.44 -29.56 24.68
CA SER A 43 -20.35 -30.40 25.88
C SER A 43 -21.43 -30.06 26.92
N LYS A 44 -21.63 -28.76 27.23
CA LYS A 44 -22.69 -28.31 28.15
C LYS A 44 -24.09 -28.66 27.65
N PHE A 45 -24.33 -28.54 26.36
CA PHE A 45 -25.60 -28.93 25.75
C PHE A 45 -25.87 -30.43 25.92
N GLY A 46 -24.86 -31.28 25.74
CA GLY A 46 -24.99 -32.72 26.04
C GLY A 46 -25.30 -32.99 27.52
N GLN A 47 -24.71 -32.23 28.44
CA GLN A 47 -25.03 -32.34 29.88
C GLN A 47 -26.46 -31.89 30.20
N PHE A 48 -26.95 -30.83 29.52
CA PHE A 48 -28.32 -30.38 29.64
C PHE A 48 -29.31 -31.42 29.14
N ASP A 49 -29.03 -32.03 27.98
CA ASP A 49 -29.87 -33.09 27.42
C ASP A 49 -29.95 -34.29 28.38
N ASN A 50 -28.82 -34.70 28.95
CA ASN A 50 -28.78 -35.74 29.97
C ASN A 50 -29.60 -35.35 31.22
N SER A 51 -29.50 -34.11 31.70
CA SER A 51 -30.27 -33.64 32.87
C SER A 51 -31.77 -33.53 32.59
N LEU A 52 -32.18 -33.43 31.32
CA LEU A 52 -33.59 -33.52 30.94
C LEU A 52 -34.15 -34.93 31.11
N SER A 53 -33.31 -35.97 31.06
CA SER A 53 -33.73 -37.36 31.26
C SER A 53 -33.66 -37.82 32.72
N GLU A 54 -32.82 -37.18 33.55
CA GLU A 54 -32.67 -37.52 34.98
C GLU A 54 -33.97 -37.35 35.77
N ARG A 55 -34.33 -38.37 36.55
CA ARG A 55 -35.46 -38.37 37.49
C ARG A 55 -35.04 -39.05 38.78
N THR A 56 -34.81 -38.28 39.84
CA THR A 56 -34.35 -38.81 41.13
C THR A 56 -35.45 -38.93 42.18
N GLY A 57 -36.69 -38.58 41.83
CA GLY A 57 -37.82 -38.64 42.75
C GLY A 57 -38.23 -40.09 43.06
N ILE A 58 -38.76 -40.29 44.27
CA ILE A 58 -39.15 -41.61 44.83
C ILE A 58 -40.14 -42.38 43.93
N PHE A 59 -40.90 -41.68 43.07
CA PHE A 59 -41.87 -42.28 42.15
C PHE A 59 -41.47 -42.13 40.66
N GLY A 60 -40.19 -41.93 40.38
CA GLY A 60 -39.72 -41.68 39.01
C GLY A 60 -40.16 -40.33 38.44
N PHE A 61 -40.53 -39.38 39.30
CA PHE A 61 -40.79 -37.99 38.94
C PHE A 61 -39.51 -37.14 39.03
N LYS A 62 -39.48 -36.04 38.27
CA LYS A 62 -38.42 -35.04 38.44
C LYS A 62 -38.58 -34.31 39.75
N THR A 63 -37.47 -34.14 40.47
CA THR A 63 -37.42 -33.31 41.67
C THR A 63 -37.15 -31.86 41.31
N LYS A 64 -37.43 -30.94 42.25
CA LYS A 64 -37.04 -29.53 42.13
C LYS A 64 -35.53 -29.38 41.91
N LYS A 65 -34.72 -30.23 42.54
CA LYS A 65 -33.26 -30.22 42.42
C LYS A 65 -32.80 -30.61 41.01
N ASP A 66 -33.44 -31.62 40.39
CA ASP A 66 -33.16 -32.02 39.00
C ASP A 66 -33.48 -30.88 38.01
N MET A 67 -34.60 -30.18 38.24
CA MET A 67 -34.98 -29.00 37.47
C MET A 67 -34.02 -27.83 37.65
N GLN A 68 -33.59 -27.53 38.88
CA GLN A 68 -32.62 -26.48 39.18
C GLN A 68 -31.30 -26.75 38.48
N ARG A 69 -30.78 -27.98 38.54
CA ARG A 69 -29.57 -28.39 37.83
C ARG A 69 -29.69 -28.15 36.33
N SER A 70 -30.82 -28.53 35.72
CA SER A 70 -31.07 -28.29 34.29
C SER A 70 -31.08 -26.80 33.96
N MET A 71 -31.69 -25.97 34.81
CA MET A 71 -31.73 -24.52 34.64
C MET A 71 -30.35 -23.86 34.78
N ASP A 72 -29.53 -24.35 35.72
CA ASP A 72 -28.16 -23.87 35.92
C ASP A 72 -27.29 -24.16 34.69
N ILE A 73 -27.40 -25.38 34.12
CA ILE A 73 -26.69 -25.74 32.89
C ILE A 73 -27.16 -24.85 31.73
N LEU A 74 -28.47 -24.64 31.58
CA LEU A 74 -29.02 -23.76 30.55
C LEU A 74 -28.50 -22.32 30.68
N THR A 75 -28.44 -21.81 31.91
CA THR A 75 -27.89 -20.47 32.19
C THR A 75 -26.42 -20.38 31.78
N GLN A 76 -25.63 -21.43 32.02
CA GLN A 76 -24.23 -21.48 31.59
C GLN A 76 -24.09 -21.58 30.06
N ILE A 77 -25.00 -22.28 29.38
CA ILE A 77 -25.04 -22.31 27.90
C ILE A 77 -25.30 -20.91 27.37
N ILE A 78 -26.33 -20.22 27.87
CA ILE A 78 -26.67 -18.84 27.44
C ILE A 78 -25.48 -17.89 27.65
N LYS A 79 -24.79 -17.97 28.80
CA LYS A 79 -23.57 -17.18 29.04
C LYS A 79 -22.49 -17.47 28.00
N THR A 80 -22.24 -18.75 27.71
CA THR A 80 -21.27 -19.17 26.69
C THR A 80 -21.66 -18.66 25.31
N ASP A 81 -22.96 -18.67 24.97
CA ASP A 81 -23.48 -18.20 23.69
C ASP A 81 -23.28 -16.70 23.52
N ASN A 82 -23.52 -15.92 24.58
CA ASN A 82 -23.26 -14.48 24.58
C ASN A 82 -21.76 -14.17 24.39
N ASP A 83 -20.87 -14.94 25.02
CA ASP A 83 -19.43 -14.79 24.82
C ASP A 83 -19.02 -15.16 23.38
N ILE A 84 -19.54 -16.26 22.83
CA ILE A 84 -19.31 -16.64 21.42
C ILE A 84 -19.76 -15.52 20.48
N LEU A 85 -20.95 -14.95 20.69
CA LEU A 85 -21.47 -13.87 19.86
C LEU A 85 -20.58 -12.63 19.91
N ARG A 86 -20.15 -12.23 21.11
CA ARG A 86 -19.25 -11.09 21.30
C ARG A 86 -17.93 -11.29 20.54
N GLU A 87 -17.30 -12.43 20.71
CA GLU A 87 -15.99 -12.73 20.13
C GLU A 87 -16.08 -12.91 18.60
N THR A 88 -17.21 -13.43 18.10
CA THR A 88 -17.50 -13.53 16.67
C THR A 88 -17.73 -12.15 16.05
N LYS A 89 -18.41 -11.24 16.76
CA LYS A 89 -18.58 -9.86 16.31
C LYS A 89 -17.23 -9.14 16.21
N THR A 90 -16.37 -9.27 17.22
CA THR A 90 -15.00 -8.73 17.18
C THR A 90 -14.21 -9.27 15.97
N LEU A 91 -14.33 -10.57 15.68
CA LEU A 91 -13.68 -11.18 14.50
C LEU A 91 -14.21 -10.60 13.18
N LEU A 92 -15.51 -10.33 13.10
CA LEU A 92 -16.14 -9.73 11.92
C LEU A 92 -15.72 -8.27 11.74
N ASP A 93 -15.73 -7.48 12.82
CA ASP A 93 -15.32 -6.07 12.81
C ASP A 93 -13.87 -5.93 12.34
N TYR A 94 -12.98 -6.81 12.83
CA TYR A 94 -11.58 -6.86 12.38
C TYR A 94 -11.46 -7.15 10.88
N LYS A 95 -12.23 -8.13 10.36
CA LYS A 95 -12.23 -8.45 8.92
C LYS A 95 -12.74 -7.28 8.07
N THR A 96 -13.81 -6.61 8.52
CA THR A 96 -14.37 -5.44 7.85
C THR A 96 -13.36 -4.29 7.81
N TYR A 97 -12.68 -4.03 8.92
CA TYR A 97 -11.63 -3.02 9.00
C TYR A 97 -10.48 -3.31 8.02
N GLN A 98 -10.02 -4.56 7.96
CA GLN A 98 -8.97 -4.97 7.01
C GLN A 98 -9.41 -4.76 5.55
N GLN A 99 -10.66 -5.09 5.22
CA GLN A 99 -11.21 -4.87 3.88
C GLN A 99 -11.28 -3.39 3.52
N GLU A 100 -11.70 -2.54 4.46
CA GLU A 100 -11.75 -1.08 4.27
C GLU A 100 -10.35 -0.49 4.09
N GLN A 101 -9.36 -0.97 4.86
CA GLN A 101 -7.98 -0.53 4.75
C GLN A 101 -7.41 -0.87 3.37
N VAL A 102 -7.60 -2.10 2.88
CA VAL A 102 -7.16 -2.52 1.54
C VAL A 102 -7.84 -1.70 0.45
N ALA A 103 -9.15 -1.46 0.55
CA ALA A 103 -9.89 -0.65 -0.42
C ALA A 103 -9.41 0.81 -0.44
N THR A 104 -9.15 1.40 0.73
CA THR A 104 -8.65 2.77 0.86
C THR A 104 -7.23 2.89 0.32
N GLN A 105 -6.34 1.95 0.66
CA GLN A 105 -5.00 1.90 0.09
C GLN A 105 -5.03 1.78 -1.44
N GLY A 106 -5.90 0.94 -2.00
CA GLY A 106 -6.08 0.82 -3.44
C GLY A 106 -6.44 2.16 -4.11
N LYS A 107 -7.40 2.89 -3.54
CA LYS A 107 -7.78 4.23 -4.01
C LYS A 107 -6.64 5.25 -3.90
N ASP A 108 -5.90 5.22 -2.80
CA ASP A 108 -4.75 6.12 -2.60
C ASP A 108 -3.64 5.85 -3.62
N TYR A 109 -3.37 4.58 -3.94
CA TYR A 109 -2.41 4.20 -4.97
C TYR A 109 -2.87 4.65 -6.36
N GLU A 110 -4.15 4.47 -6.70
CA GLU A 110 -4.71 4.93 -7.96
C GLU A 110 -4.59 6.46 -8.10
N TYR A 111 -4.98 7.20 -7.05
CA TYR A 111 -4.84 8.66 -7.02
C TYR A 111 -3.39 9.12 -7.21
N LYS A 112 -2.45 8.52 -6.47
CA LYS A 112 -1.02 8.81 -6.60
C LYS A 112 -0.51 8.51 -8.01
N ASN A 113 -0.91 7.37 -8.58
CA ASN A 113 -0.51 6.98 -9.92
C ASN A 113 -1.02 7.98 -10.98
N LEU A 114 -2.29 8.39 -10.87
CA LEU A 114 -2.86 9.44 -11.73
C LEU A 114 -2.14 10.78 -11.58
N ALA A 115 -1.80 11.18 -10.35
CA ALA A 115 -1.04 12.40 -10.09
C ALA A 115 0.39 12.34 -10.67
N TYR A 116 1.05 11.19 -10.58
CA TYR A 116 2.35 10.95 -11.20
C TYR A 116 2.27 10.97 -12.72
N MET A 117 1.28 10.30 -13.32
CA MET A 117 1.03 10.34 -14.77
C MET A 117 0.84 11.79 -15.25
N LYS A 118 0.04 12.59 -14.54
CA LYS A 118 -0.15 14.01 -14.86
C LYS A 118 1.15 14.81 -14.78
N THR A 119 1.94 14.58 -13.75
CA THR A 119 3.25 15.24 -13.57
C THR A 119 4.22 14.85 -14.68
N ILE A 120 4.30 13.56 -15.00
CA ILE A 120 5.15 13.04 -16.08
C ILE A 120 4.75 13.68 -17.41
N ASN A 121 3.45 13.72 -17.73
CA ASN A 121 2.97 14.35 -18.96
C ASN A 121 3.34 15.84 -19.01
N LYS A 122 3.20 16.57 -17.89
CA LYS A 122 3.62 17.97 -17.82
C LYS A 122 5.11 18.13 -18.08
N LEU A 123 5.94 17.30 -17.46
CA LEU A 123 7.39 17.31 -17.65
C LEU A 123 7.79 16.96 -19.09
N GLN A 124 7.10 16.02 -19.73
CA GLN A 124 7.31 15.68 -21.13
C GLN A 124 7.01 16.87 -22.05
N VAL A 125 5.86 17.52 -21.85
CA VAL A 125 5.47 18.71 -22.62
C VAL A 125 6.47 19.86 -22.44
N GLU A 126 6.93 20.11 -21.21
CA GLU A 126 7.95 21.12 -20.94
C GLU A 126 9.30 20.77 -21.57
N ASN A 127 9.70 19.50 -21.51
CA ASN A 127 10.93 19.02 -22.14
C ASN A 127 10.88 19.22 -23.66
N ASP A 128 9.80 18.79 -24.31
CA ASP A 128 9.61 18.97 -25.75
C ASP A 128 9.67 20.44 -26.17
N ARG A 129 9.09 21.33 -25.36
CA ARG A 129 9.19 22.78 -25.56
C ARG A 129 10.64 23.26 -25.44
N LEU A 130 11.35 22.90 -24.37
CA LEU A 130 12.73 23.31 -24.16
C LEU A 130 13.68 22.78 -25.25
N VAL A 131 13.42 21.59 -25.77
CA VAL A 131 14.15 21.02 -26.91
C VAL A 131 13.91 21.86 -28.16
N LYS A 132 12.66 22.22 -28.46
CA LYS A 132 12.33 23.11 -29.60
C LYS A 132 12.99 24.48 -29.47
N ASP A 133 12.86 25.13 -28.31
CA ASP A 133 13.44 26.44 -28.04
C ASP A 133 14.97 26.41 -28.19
N ASN A 134 15.63 25.34 -27.71
CA ASN A 134 17.07 25.14 -27.91
C ASN A 134 17.46 24.97 -29.39
N LEU A 135 16.66 24.25 -30.18
CA LEU A 135 16.91 24.07 -31.61
C LEU A 135 16.79 25.39 -32.36
N GLU A 136 15.76 26.19 -32.05
CA GLU A 136 15.59 27.52 -32.62
C GLU A 136 16.72 28.46 -32.21
N PHE A 137 17.09 28.50 -30.94
CA PHE A 137 18.22 29.30 -30.46
C PHE A 137 19.54 28.90 -31.15
N LYS A 138 19.81 27.60 -31.32
CA LYS A 138 20.99 27.11 -32.06
C LYS A 138 20.97 27.55 -33.52
N LYS A 139 19.81 27.54 -34.19
CA LYS A 139 19.68 28.02 -35.58
C LYS A 139 19.96 29.52 -35.67
N SER A 140 19.34 30.32 -34.81
CA SER A 140 19.55 31.78 -34.76
C SER A 140 21.00 32.15 -34.44
N LYS A 141 21.64 31.44 -33.50
CA LYS A 141 23.06 31.64 -33.18
C LYS A 141 23.97 31.32 -34.37
N LYS A 142 23.72 30.21 -35.08
CA LYS A 142 24.47 29.88 -36.31
C LYS A 142 24.29 30.95 -37.38
N PHE A 143 23.06 31.42 -37.60
CA PHE A 143 22.80 32.50 -38.55
C PHE A 143 23.57 33.78 -38.18
N PHE A 144 23.49 34.22 -36.92
CA PHE A 144 24.23 35.40 -36.46
C PHE A 144 25.75 35.25 -36.61
N GLN A 145 26.30 34.06 -36.32
CA GLN A 145 27.71 33.77 -36.56
C GLN A 145 28.09 33.89 -38.04
N ILE A 146 27.29 33.32 -38.95
CA ILE A 146 27.53 33.41 -40.40
C ILE A 146 27.49 34.87 -40.86
N VAL A 147 26.47 35.64 -40.44
CA VAL A 147 26.33 37.05 -40.81
C VAL A 147 27.51 37.87 -40.28
N SER A 148 27.94 37.64 -39.02
CA SER A 148 29.10 38.30 -38.41
C SER A 148 30.38 38.04 -39.21
N TYR A 149 30.66 36.79 -39.58
CA TYR A 149 31.82 36.45 -40.40
C TYR A 149 31.76 37.10 -41.79
N ALA A 150 30.60 37.08 -42.44
CA ALA A 150 30.42 37.71 -43.75
C ALA A 150 30.65 39.22 -43.69
N LEU A 151 30.14 39.89 -42.65
CA LEU A 151 30.35 41.33 -42.44
C LEU A 151 31.83 41.66 -42.19
N GLY A 152 32.51 40.85 -41.37
CA GLY A 152 33.94 40.99 -41.12
C GLY A 152 34.78 40.86 -42.39
N LEU A 153 34.48 39.86 -43.23
CA LEU A 153 35.13 39.68 -44.53
C LEU A 153 34.85 40.84 -45.49
N ALA A 154 33.64 41.38 -45.50
CA ALA A 154 33.28 42.54 -46.31
C ALA A 154 34.07 43.79 -45.89
N ILE A 155 34.21 44.04 -44.59
CA ILE A 155 34.99 45.17 -44.06
C ILE A 155 36.47 45.02 -44.42
N ILE A 156 37.06 43.83 -44.25
CA ILE A 156 38.46 43.57 -44.64
C ILE A 156 38.66 43.78 -46.14
N SER A 157 37.75 43.25 -46.96
CA SER A 157 37.81 43.40 -48.41
C SER A 157 37.69 44.86 -48.85
N PHE A 158 36.80 45.62 -48.21
CA PHE A 158 36.63 47.05 -48.44
C PHE A 158 37.86 47.86 -48.01
N ALA A 159 38.43 47.56 -46.85
CA ALA A 159 39.66 48.19 -46.37
C ALA A 159 40.82 47.93 -47.35
N LEU A 160 41.02 46.69 -47.80
CA LEU A 160 42.05 46.35 -48.80
C LEU A 160 41.84 47.07 -50.14
N PHE A 161 40.59 47.22 -50.58
CA PHE A 161 40.26 47.96 -51.79
C PHE A 161 40.63 49.46 -51.66
N VAL A 162 40.28 50.09 -50.54
CA VAL A 162 40.62 51.49 -50.26
C VAL A 162 42.13 51.67 -50.12
N PHE A 163 42.83 50.78 -49.41
CA PHE A 163 44.29 50.82 -49.30
C PHE A 163 45.00 50.67 -50.65
N ARG A 164 44.52 49.77 -51.53
CA ARG A 164 45.05 49.65 -52.91
C ARG A 164 44.80 50.89 -53.75
N LYS A 165 43.69 51.59 -53.54
CA LYS A 165 43.35 52.82 -54.27
C LYS A 165 44.15 54.03 -53.77
N ILE A 166 44.48 54.08 -52.48
CA ILE A 166 45.22 55.18 -51.85
C ILE A 166 46.73 55.00 -51.95
N SER A 167 47.26 53.78 -52.05
CA SER A 167 48.70 53.56 -52.27
C SER A 167 49.06 53.96 -53.71
N PRO A 168 49.73 55.11 -53.93
CA PRO A 168 50.13 55.49 -55.28
C PRO A 168 51.21 54.50 -55.72
N LYS A 169 51.09 54.03 -56.96
CA LYS A 169 52.08 53.21 -57.66
C LYS A 169 53.47 53.82 -57.41
N LYS A 170 54.29 53.17 -56.57
CA LYS A 170 55.72 53.48 -56.46
C LYS A 170 56.32 53.12 -57.82
N SER A 171 56.58 54.16 -58.62
CA SER A 171 57.44 54.08 -59.80
C SER A 171 58.87 53.80 -59.39
#